data_AF-A0A1I1EVM1-F1
#
_entry.id   AF-A0A1I1EVM1-F1
#
_cell.length_a   1.000
_cell.length_b   1.000
_cell.length_c   1.000
_cell.angle_alpha   90.00
_cell.angle_beta   90.00
_cell.angle_gamma   90.00
#
_symmetry.space_group_name_H-M   'P 1'
#
loop_
_entity.id
_entity.type
_entity.pdbx_description
1 polymer ?
#
loop_
_entity_poly.entity_id
_entity_poly.type
_entity_poly.pdbx_seq_one_letter_code
_entity_poly.pdbx_strand_id
1 'polypeptide(L)'
;MSLEKFDNIIRTVQCTETTLINDKQQAAFKKKYNFEPLFEYGRDATGRYVIRTTKEMLEEMKFYLALKYERDLIDLYMNAEVDGKFYVSVSYGDDALHLQELFQFLEENK
;
A
#
# COMPACT_ATOMS: atom_id res chain seq x y z
N MET A 1 4.41 6.62 -20.65
CA MET A 1 4.27 5.17 -20.41
C MET A 1 3.30 4.62 -21.44
N SER A 2 3.55 3.46 -22.05
CA SER A 2 2.64 2.82 -23.02
C SER A 2 1.46 2.13 -22.31
N LEU A 3 0.27 2.13 -22.93
CA LEU A 3 -0.95 1.49 -22.41
C LEU A 3 -0.74 0.02 -22.02
N GLU A 4 0.06 -0.74 -22.78
CA GLU A 4 0.39 -2.15 -22.47
C GLU A 4 1.11 -2.36 -21.13
N LYS A 5 1.89 -1.36 -20.67
CA LYS A 5 2.50 -1.43 -19.34
C LYS A 5 1.44 -1.26 -18.26
N PHE A 6 0.44 -0.40 -18.49
CA PHE A 6 -0.62 -0.14 -17.52
C PHE A 6 -1.53 -1.36 -17.33
N ASP A 7 -1.96 -2.01 -18.42
CA ASP A 7 -2.82 -3.19 -18.36
C ASP A 7 -2.12 -4.39 -17.70
N ASN A 8 -0.85 -4.61 -18.00
CA ASN A 8 -0.08 -5.68 -17.36
C ASN A 8 0.10 -5.44 -15.86
N ILE A 9 0.27 -4.18 -15.42
CA ILE A 9 0.44 -3.89 -13.99
C ILE A 9 -0.91 -3.97 -13.27
N ILE A 10 -2.01 -3.49 -13.86
CA ILE A 10 -3.36 -3.69 -13.31
C ILE A 10 -3.65 -5.18 -13.13
N ARG A 11 -3.36 -5.99 -14.16
CA ARG A 11 -3.53 -7.45 -14.08
C ARG A 11 -2.66 -8.07 -12.99
N THR A 12 -1.41 -7.63 -12.86
CA THR A 12 -0.50 -8.10 -11.80
C THR A 12 -1.06 -7.81 -10.42
N VAL A 13 -1.57 -6.60 -10.22
CA VAL A 13 -2.11 -6.14 -8.94
C VAL A 13 -3.48 -6.77 -8.62
N GLN A 14 -4.30 -7.04 -9.63
CA GLN A 14 -5.55 -7.81 -9.48
C GLN A 14 -5.30 -9.28 -9.14
N CYS A 15 -4.31 -9.89 -9.78
CA CYS A 15 -3.95 -11.30 -9.56
C CYS A 15 -3.06 -11.53 -8.34
N THR A 16 -2.56 -10.47 -7.69
CA THR A 16 -1.76 -10.60 -6.47
C THR A 16 -2.65 -11.09 -5.33
N GLU A 17 -2.22 -12.14 -4.64
CA GLU A 17 -2.86 -12.59 -3.42
C GLU A 17 -2.69 -11.52 -2.33
N THR A 18 -3.81 -10.98 -1.88
CA THR A 18 -3.87 -9.97 -0.83
C THR A 18 -4.61 -10.52 0.38
N THR A 19 -4.18 -10.11 1.57
CA THR A 19 -4.85 -10.43 2.83
C THR A 19 -5.36 -9.13 3.45
N LEU A 20 -6.59 -9.15 3.96
CA LEU A 20 -7.13 -8.03 4.73
C LEU A 20 -6.31 -7.87 6.02
N ILE A 21 -5.99 -6.64 6.41
CA ILE A 21 -5.38 -6.40 7.72
C ILE A 21 -6.29 -6.88 8.84
N ASN A 22 -5.71 -7.56 9.83
CA ASN A 22 -6.47 -8.11 10.94
C ASN A 22 -6.64 -7.10 12.09
N ASP A 23 -7.48 -7.43 13.07
CA ASP A 23 -7.79 -6.56 14.21
C ASP A 23 -6.54 -6.16 15.01
N LYS A 24 -5.54 -7.05 15.10
CA LYS A 24 -4.28 -6.77 15.80
C LYS A 24 -3.44 -5.74 15.06
N GLN A 25 -3.34 -5.86 13.74
CA GLN A 25 -2.69 -4.88 12.87
C GLN A 25 -3.42 -3.53 12.95
N GLN A 26 -4.75 -3.52 12.84
CA GLN A 26 -5.56 -2.31 12.97
C GLN A 26 -5.35 -1.63 14.34
N ALA A 27 -5.39 -2.40 15.43
CA ALA A 27 -5.13 -1.88 16.77
C ALA A 27 -3.70 -1.33 16.92
N ALA A 28 -2.73 -1.96 16.28
CA ALA A 28 -1.36 -1.47 16.26
C ALA A 28 -1.26 -0.12 15.52
N PHE A 29 -1.94 0.02 14.38
CA PHE A 29 -2.05 1.29 13.67
C PHE A 29 -2.73 2.36 14.53
N LYS A 30 -3.84 2.02 15.20
CA LYS A 30 -4.54 2.93 16.11
C LYS A 30 -3.64 3.39 17.25
N LYS A 31 -2.90 2.46 17.87
CA LYS A 31 -2.02 2.78 18.99
C LYS A 31 -0.81 3.63 18.58
N LYS A 32 -0.21 3.33 17.43
CA LYS A 32 1.03 3.97 16.99
C LYS A 32 0.77 5.29 16.24
N TYR A 33 -0.34 5.37 15.51
CA TYR A 33 -0.62 6.45 14.57
C TYR A 33 -1.99 7.12 14.78
N ASN A 34 -2.79 6.66 15.75
CA ASN A 34 -4.19 7.10 15.94
C ASN A 34 -5.02 7.01 14.65
N PHE A 35 -4.73 6.00 13.84
CA PHE A 35 -5.31 5.75 12.53
C PHE A 35 -5.88 4.33 12.49
N GLU A 36 -7.08 4.17 11.96
CA GLU A 36 -7.75 2.87 11.81
C GLU A 36 -7.85 2.52 10.32
N PRO A 37 -6.76 2.03 9.71
CA PRO A 37 -6.80 1.66 8.32
C PRO A 37 -7.74 0.49 8.08
N LEU A 38 -8.29 0.44 6.86
CA LEU A 38 -8.97 -0.73 6.32
C LEU A 38 -8.51 -0.97 4.87
N PHE A 39 -7.51 -1.83 4.71
CA PHE A 39 -6.97 -2.19 3.40
C PHE A 39 -6.52 -3.64 3.36
N GLU A 40 -6.43 -4.21 2.17
CA GLU A 40 -5.76 -5.48 1.93
C GLU A 40 -4.33 -5.22 1.48
N TYR A 41 -3.40 -6.08 1.85
CA TYR A 41 -2.01 -5.99 1.42
C TYR A 41 -1.47 -7.35 1.02
N GLY A 42 -0.48 -7.35 0.15
CA GLY A 42 0.18 -8.56 -0.35
C GLY A 42 1.51 -8.22 -1.02
N ARG A 43 2.08 -9.22 -1.70
CA ARG A 43 3.29 -9.04 -2.52
C ARG A 43 3.05 -9.57 -3.92
N ASP A 44 3.42 -8.80 -4.93
CA ASP A 44 3.34 -9.25 -6.31
C ASP A 44 4.45 -10.27 -6.66
N ALA A 45 4.40 -10.81 -7.88
CA ALA A 45 5.37 -11.78 -8.38
C ALA A 45 6.82 -11.25 -8.44
N THR A 46 7.01 -9.94 -8.35
CA THR A 46 8.33 -9.27 -8.35
C THR A 46 8.80 -8.94 -6.92
N GLY A 47 8.02 -9.28 -5.90
CA GLY A 47 8.31 -9.00 -4.50
C GLY A 47 7.93 -7.60 -4.04
N ARG A 48 7.27 -6.79 -4.87
CA ARG A 48 6.78 -5.46 -4.50
C ARG A 48 5.51 -5.58 -3.69
N TYR A 49 5.30 -4.65 -2.77
CA TYR A 49 4.08 -4.68 -1.99
C TYR A 49 2.92 -4.05 -2.76
N VAL A 50 1.79 -4.71 -2.62
CA VAL A 50 0.53 -4.32 -3.21
C VAL A 50 -0.43 -4.00 -2.08
N ILE A 51 -1.12 -2.87 -2.18
CA ILE A 51 -2.18 -2.45 -1.28
C ILE A 51 -3.46 -2.30 -2.11
N ARG A 52 -4.55 -2.90 -1.64
CA ARG A 52 -5.89 -2.73 -2.20
C ARG A 52 -6.76 -2.04 -1.16
N THR A 53 -7.35 -0.92 -1.55
CA THR A 53 -8.04 -0.04 -0.62
C THR A 53 -9.15 0.77 -1.31
N THR A 54 -9.90 1.58 -0.57
CA THR A 54 -10.85 2.55 -1.13
C THR A 54 -10.15 3.87 -1.45
N LYS A 55 -10.79 4.73 -2.25
CA LYS A 55 -10.26 6.07 -2.57
C LYS A 55 -9.98 6.88 -1.32
N GLU A 56 -10.94 6.90 -0.41
CA GLU A 56 -10.90 7.66 0.84
C GLU A 56 -9.75 7.17 1.70
N MET A 57 -9.64 5.85 1.87
CA MET A 57 -8.56 5.24 2.63
C MET A 57 -7.19 5.44 1.98
N LEU A 58 -7.10 5.48 0.64
CA LEU A 58 -5.85 5.83 -0.04
C LEU A 58 -5.42 7.28 0.26
N GLU A 59 -6.34 8.23 0.18
CA GLU A 59 -6.03 9.64 0.47
C GLU A 59 -5.67 9.83 1.94
N GLU A 60 -6.35 9.14 2.86
CA GLU A 60 -5.98 9.08 4.27
C GLU A 60 -4.57 8.49 4.42
N MET A 61 -4.29 7.33 3.85
CA MET A 61 -2.97 6.71 3.90
C MET A 61 -1.89 7.62 3.32
N LYS A 62 -2.13 8.29 2.19
CA LYS A 62 -1.19 9.29 1.63
C LYS A 62 -0.97 10.44 2.59
N PHE A 63 -2.01 10.95 3.21
CA PHE A 63 -1.92 12.02 4.20
C PHE A 63 -1.11 11.58 5.43
N TYR A 64 -1.36 10.39 5.96
CA TYR A 64 -0.62 9.84 7.09
C TYR A 64 0.84 9.52 6.76
N LEU A 65 1.08 8.91 5.59
CA LEU A 65 2.43 8.65 5.12
C LEU A 65 3.17 9.97 4.90
N ALA A 66 2.54 10.99 4.28
CA ALA A 66 3.13 12.31 4.05
C ALA A 66 3.37 13.12 5.34
N LEU A 67 2.59 12.89 6.40
CA LEU A 67 2.81 13.51 7.71
C LEU A 67 4.01 12.91 8.45
N LYS A 68 4.24 11.60 8.28
CA LYS A 68 5.30 10.88 8.98
C LYS A 68 6.61 10.87 8.21
N TYR A 69 6.53 10.90 6.88
CA TYR A 69 7.64 10.77 5.96
C TYR A 69 7.60 11.99 5.06
N GLU A 70 8.69 12.78 5.04
CA GLU A 70 8.80 13.93 4.16
C GLU A 70 8.35 13.53 2.75
N ARG A 71 7.47 14.36 2.17
CA ARG A 71 6.63 14.06 0.99
C ARG A 71 7.39 13.50 -0.21
N ASP A 72 8.71 13.67 -0.23
CA ASP A 72 9.62 13.29 -1.29
C ASP A 72 10.11 11.83 -1.22
N LEU A 73 9.79 11.08 -0.15
CA LEU A 73 10.29 9.70 0.07
C LEU A 73 9.25 8.59 -0.18
N ILE A 74 8.02 8.94 -0.55
CA ILE A 74 6.96 7.94 -0.83
C ILE A 74 6.81 7.80 -2.34
N ASP A 75 7.53 6.84 -2.92
CA ASP A 75 7.36 6.47 -4.32
C ASP A 75 6.13 5.57 -4.51
N LEU A 76 4.98 6.21 -4.71
CA LEU A 76 3.79 5.52 -5.22
C LEU A 76 4.03 5.16 -6.69
N TYR A 77 4.49 3.94 -6.92
CA TYR A 77 4.79 3.42 -8.25
C TYR A 77 3.56 3.39 -9.16
N MET A 78 2.39 3.06 -8.61
CA MET A 78 1.14 3.07 -9.39
C MET A 78 -0.10 3.18 -8.52
N ASN A 79 -1.11 3.90 -9.02
CA ASN A 79 -2.49 3.79 -8.56
C ASN A 79 -3.40 3.50 -9.76
N ALA A 80 -4.41 2.65 -9.55
CA ALA A 80 -5.44 2.37 -10.53
C ALA A 80 -6.78 2.17 -9.83
N GLU A 81 -7.85 2.73 -10.40
CA GLU A 81 -9.22 2.46 -9.97
C GLU A 81 -9.79 1.38 -10.88
N VAL A 82 -10.22 0.26 -10.30
CA VAL A 82 -10.93 -0.80 -11.03
C VAL A 82 -12.14 -1.24 -10.21
N ASP A 83 -13.32 -1.20 -10.81
CA ASP A 83 -14.60 -1.55 -10.16
C ASP A 83 -14.84 -0.83 -8.82
N GLY A 84 -14.45 0.45 -8.73
CA GLY A 84 -14.59 1.27 -7.52
C GLY A 84 -13.61 0.92 -6.39
N LYS A 85 -12.70 -0.04 -6.60
CA LYS A 85 -11.57 -0.34 -5.71
C LYS A 85 -10.31 0.33 -6.24
N PHE A 86 -9.56 0.94 -5.33
CA PHE A 86 -8.28 1.55 -5.63
C PHE A 86 -7.18 0.54 -5.33
N TYR A 87 -6.37 0.31 -6.34
CA TYR A 87 -5.22 -0.56 -6.25
C TYR A 87 -3.98 0.29 -6.29
N VAL A 88 -3.11 0.07 -5.32
CA VAL A 88 -1.88 0.82 -5.18
C VAL A 88 -0.73 -0.15 -5.11
N SER A 89 0.15 -0.07 -6.09
CA SER A 89 1.44 -0.75 -6.01
C SER A 89 2.44 0.25 -5.48
N VAL A 90 3.11 -0.14 -4.41
CA VAL A 90 4.16 0.68 -3.82
C VAL A 90 5.48 -0.05 -4.09
N SER A 91 6.34 0.58 -4.88
CA SER A 91 7.70 0.08 -5.08
C SER A 91 8.65 0.93 -4.28
N TYR A 92 9.67 0.29 -3.75
CA TYR A 92 10.79 0.98 -3.11
C TYR A 92 11.84 1.20 -4.18
N GLY A 93 12.33 2.43 -4.33
CA GLY A 93 13.74 2.59 -4.67
C GLY A 93 14.60 2.08 -3.50
N ASP A 94 15.88 1.79 -3.73
CA ASP A 94 16.80 1.32 -2.68
C ASP A 94 16.85 2.26 -1.44
N ASP A 95 16.37 3.50 -1.57
CA ASP A 95 16.32 4.51 -0.51
C ASP A 95 14.96 4.62 0.24
N ALA A 96 13.93 3.85 -0.11
CA ALA A 96 12.60 3.96 0.52
C ALA A 96 12.47 3.14 1.82
N LEU A 97 13.39 3.37 2.76
CA LEU A 97 13.49 2.72 4.08
C LEU A 97 12.16 2.77 4.87
N HIS A 98 11.41 3.85 4.69
CA HIS A 98 10.21 4.18 5.44
C HIS A 98 9.00 3.31 5.09
N LEU A 99 8.89 2.91 3.84
CA LEU A 99 7.87 1.97 3.42
C LEU A 99 8.23 0.55 3.89
N GLN A 100 9.51 0.18 3.85
CA GLN A 100 9.97 -1.08 4.42
C GLN A 100 9.59 -1.18 5.91
N GLU A 101 9.74 -0.11 6.69
CA GLU A 101 9.28 -0.05 8.09
C GLU A 101 7.77 -0.23 8.24
N LEU A 102 6.96 0.36 7.36
CA LEU A 102 5.49 0.21 7.40
C LEU A 102 5.09 -1.25 7.20
N PHE A 103 5.71 -1.90 6.22
CA PHE A 103 5.39 -3.30 5.93
C PHE A 103 6.01 -4.27 6.92
N GLN A 104 7.20 -3.97 7.45
CA GLN A 104 7.76 -4.70 8.58
C GLN A 104 6.85 -4.56 9.81
N PHE A 105 6.31 -3.38 10.07
CA PHE A 105 5.33 -3.17 11.14
C PHE A 105 4.07 -4.01 10.94
N LEU A 106 3.57 -4.14 9.71
CA LEU A 106 2.45 -5.05 9.40
C LEU A 106 2.82 -6.51 9.72
N GLU A 107 3.97 -6.98 9.25
CA GLU A 107 4.44 -8.36 9.48
C GLU A 107 4.69 -8.66 10.96
N GLU A 108 5.29 -7.74 11.71
CA GLU A 108 5.52 -7.86 13.17
C GLU A 108 4.22 -7.94 13.97
N ASN A 109 3.13 -7.41 13.41
CA ASN A 109 1.83 -7.35 14.07
C ASN A 109 0.78 -8.29 13.46
N LYS A 110 1.18 -9.26 12.63
CA LYS A 110 0.29 -10.34 12.16
C LYS A 110 -0.35 -11.12 13.32
#